data_AF-A0A350V1E9-F1
#
_entry.id   AF-A0A350V1E9-F1
#
_cell.length_a   1.000
_cell.length_b   1.000
_cell.length_c   1.000
_cell.angle_alpha   90.00
_cell.angle_beta   90.00
_cell.angle_gamma   90.00
#
_symmetry.space_group_name_H-M   'P 1'
#
loop_
_entity.id
_entity.type
_entity.pdbx_description
1 polymer ?
#
loop_
_entity_poly.entity_id
_entity_poly.type
_entity_poly.pdbx_seq_one_letter_code
_entity_poly.pdbx_strand_id
1 'polypeptide(L)' 'VTTIKFGLPKAAKVTLKVYDILGREVSILFNNVDLNAGIVTYDFDGTDLASGVYFYTLIVNNNKIDTKRMVMLK' A
#
# COMPACT_ATOMS: atom_id res chain seq x y z
N VAL A 1 7.14 9.51 6.93
CA VAL A 1 7.53 8.82 5.68
C VAL A 1 7.76 7.34 5.96
N THR A 2 7.19 6.45 5.15
CA THR A 2 7.38 5.00 5.25
C THR A 2 7.60 4.43 3.85
N THR A 3 8.68 3.68 3.66
CA THR A 3 8.99 3.05 2.37
C THR A 3 8.26 1.72 2.24
N ILE A 4 7.38 1.61 1.25
CA ILE A 4 6.65 0.39 0.90
C ILE A 4 7.35 -0.26 -0.30
N LYS A 5 7.76 -1.51 -0.13
CA LYS A 5 8.46 -2.28 -1.16
C LYS A 5 7.72 -3.58 -1.47
N PHE A 6 7.48 -3.87 -2.74
CA PHE A 6 6.89 -5.12 -3.19
C PHE A 6 7.45 -5.54 -4.55
N GLY A 7 7.44 -6.87 -4.80
CA GLY A 7 7.88 -7.45 -6.06
C GLY A 7 6.70 -7.86 -6.93
N LEU A 8 6.79 -7.58 -8.23
CA LEU A 8 5.85 -8.04 -9.24
C LEU A 8 6.56 -9.04 -10.17
N PRO A 9 6.12 -10.32 -10.22
CA PRO A 9 6.75 -11.32 -11.08
C PRO A 9 6.46 -11.10 -12.58
N LYS A 10 5.39 -10.36 -12.89
CA LYS A 10 4.97 -9.98 -14.24
C LYS A 10 4.24 -8.63 -14.19
N ALA A 11 4.13 -7.97 -15.34
CA ALA A 11 3.33 -6.75 -15.44
C ALA A 11 1.87 -7.02 -15.05
N ALA A 12 1.27 -6.11 -14.28
CA ALA A 12 -0.07 -6.28 -13.74
C ALA A 12 -0.71 -4.95 -13.31
N LYS A 13 -2.04 -4.97 -13.15
CA LYS A 13 -2.77 -3.86 -12.53
C LYS A 13 -2.68 -3.93 -11.02
N VAL A 14 -2.17 -2.87 -10.42
CA VAL A 14 -1.90 -2.79 -8.98
C VAL A 14 -2.78 -1.74 -8.33
N THR A 15 -3.37 -2.14 -7.19
CA THR A 15 -4.07 -1.25 -6.27
C THR A 15 -3.46 -1.41 -4.90
N LEU A 16 -3.04 -0.30 -4.29
CA LEU A 16 -2.43 -0.27 -2.97
C LEU A 16 -3.24 0.68 -2.10
N LYS A 17 -3.86 0.13 -1.07
CA LYS A 17 -4.77 0.85 -0.19
C LYS A 17 -4.27 0.80 1.24
N VAL A 18 -4.47 1.88 1.98
CA VAL A 18 -4.14 2.03 3.39
C VAL A 18 -5.42 2.07 4.20
N TYR A 19 -5.42 1.34 5.31
CA TYR A 19 -6.52 1.19 6.24
C TYR A 19 -6.04 1.48 7.66
N ASP A 20 -6.95 1.97 8.50
CA ASP A 20 -6.71 2.03 9.95
C ASP A 20 -7.03 0.70 10.66
N ILE A 21 -6.86 0.67 11.99
CA ILE A 21 -7.12 -0.53 12.81
C ILE A 21 -8.60 -0.98 12.82
N LEU A 22 -9.52 -0.09 12.46
CA LEU A 22 -10.95 -0.40 12.35
C LEU A 22 -11.31 -0.89 10.94
N GLY A 23 -10.35 -0.97 10.03
CA GLY A 23 -10.55 -1.38 8.64
C GLY A 23 -11.12 -0.28 7.74
N ARG A 24 -11.14 0.99 8.19
CA ARG A 24 -11.56 2.12 7.36
C ARG A 24 -10.46 2.45 6.38
N GLU A 25 -10.80 2.60 5.10
CA GLU A 25 -9.86 3.07 4.08
C GLU A 25 -9.52 4.53 4.35
N VAL A 26 -8.24 4.83 4.53
CA VAL A 26 -7.75 6.18 4.85
C VAL A 26 -6.93 6.79 3.71
N SER A 27 -6.40 5.97 2.79
CA SER A 27 -5.67 6.45 1.62
C SER A 27 -5.60 5.37 0.53
N ILE A 28 -5.53 5.81 -0.73
CA ILE A 28 -5.27 4.97 -1.90
C ILE A 28 -3.97 5.46 -2.55
N LEU A 29 -2.92 4.65 -2.50
CA LEU A 29 -1.59 4.99 -3.03
C LEU A 29 -1.45 4.61 -4.51
N PHE A 30 -2.04 3.48 -4.90
CA PHE A 30 -2.22 3.09 -6.29
C PHE A 30 -3.67 2.70 -6.51
N ASN A 31 -4.28 3.19 -7.59
CA ASN A 31 -5.65 2.85 -7.98
C ASN A 31 -5.67 2.26 -9.40
N ASN A 32 -5.66 0.93 -9.50
CA ASN A 32 -5.67 0.18 -10.75
C ASN A 32 -4.59 0.64 -11.75
N VAL A 33 -3.38 0.89 -11.24
CA VAL A 33 -2.25 1.37 -12.05
C VAL A 33 -1.54 0.18 -12.70
N ASP A 34 -1.31 0.24 -14.01
CA ASP A 34 -0.50 -0.75 -14.73
C ASP A 34 0.98 -0.55 -14.37
N LEU A 35 1.58 -1.55 -13.72
CA LEU A 35 3.01 -1.56 -13.35
C LEU A 35 3.73 -2.69 -14.06
N ASN A 36 4.97 -2.42 -14.47
CA ASN A 36 5.86 -3.42 -15.07
C ASN A 36 6.33 -4.44 -14.03
N ALA A 37 6.82 -5.59 -14.51
CA ALA A 37 7.48 -6.58 -13.65
C ALA A 37 8.73 -5.97 -12.99
N GLY A 38 9.04 -6.40 -11.78
CA GLY A 38 10.21 -5.97 -11.03
C GLY A 38 9.90 -5.55 -9.60
N ILE A 39 10.87 -4.91 -8.97
CA ILE A 39 10.75 -4.38 -7.61
C ILE A 39 10.20 -2.97 -7.69
N VAL A 40 9.06 -2.73 -7.04
CA VAL A 40 8.46 -1.41 -6.89
C VAL A 40 8.73 -0.92 -5.48
N THR A 41 9.24 0.31 -5.38
CA THR A 41 9.48 1.02 -4.13
C THR A 41 8.66 2.30 -4.18
N TYR A 42 7.83 2.53 -3.15
CA TYR A 42 7.00 3.71 -3.02
C TYR A 42 7.19 4.33 -1.64
N ASP A 43 7.56 5.60 -1.60
CA ASP A 43 7.66 6.35 -0.35
C ASP A 43 6.30 6.95 -0.01
N PHE A 44 5.65 6.35 0.99
CA PHE A 44 4.40 6.85 1.50
C PHE A 44 4.65 7.97 2.49
N ASP A 45 4.21 9.18 2.15
CA ASP A 45 4.12 10.27 3.09
C ASP A 45 2.80 10.22 3.85
N GLY A 46 2.88 9.92 5.13
CA GLY A 46 1.75 9.76 6.05
C GLY A 46 1.65 10.89 7.06
N THR A 47 2.27 12.05 6.82
CA THR A 47 2.28 13.21 7.73
C THR A 47 0.89 13.67 8.15
N ASP A 48 -0.10 13.51 7.27
CA ASP A 48 -1.50 13.88 7.54
C ASP A 48 -2.24 12.85 8.40
N LEU A 49 -1.63 11.70 8.69
CA LEU A 49 -2.19 10.66 9.54
C LEU A 49 -1.74 10.86 11.00
N ALA A 50 -2.63 10.52 11.93
CA ALA A 50 -2.29 10.48 13.34
C ALA A 50 -1.26 9.37 13.63
N SER A 51 -0.49 9.51 14.69
CA SER A 51 0.33 8.40 15.18
C SER A 51 -0.55 7.20 15.53
N GLY A 52 -0.20 6.02 15.05
CA GLY A 52 -1.05 4.84 15.23
C GLY A 52 -0.68 3.66 14.35
N VAL A 53 -1.45 2.58 14.47
CA VAL A 53 -1.27 1.37 13.67
C VAL A 53 -2.16 1.45 12.44
N TYR A 54 -1.54 1.19 11.28
CA TYR A 54 -2.21 1.15 9.99
C TYR A 54 -1.86 -0.14 9.26
N PHE A 55 -2.66 -0.48 8.27
CA PHE A 55 -2.48 -1.63 7.41
C PHE A 55 -2.49 -1.17 5.96
N TYR A 56 -1.56 -1.66 5.15
CA TYR A 56 -1.65 -1.49 3.71
C TYR A 56 -1.88 -2.83 3.03
N THR A 57 -2.76 -2.84 2.03
CA THR A 57 -3.13 -4.03 1.28
C THR A 57 -2.75 -3.86 -0.18
N LEU A 58 -2.00 -4.83 -0.69
CA LEU A 58 -1.63 -4.95 -2.09
C LEU A 58 -2.65 -5.84 -2.81
N ILE A 59 -3.25 -5.28 -3.86
CA ILE A 59 -4.19 -5.96 -4.73
C ILE A 59 -3.58 -5.97 -6.14
N VAL A 60 -3.52 -7.14 -6.76
CA VAL A 60 -2.98 -7.33 -8.10
C VAL A 60 -4.02 -8.02 -8.96
N ASN A 61 -4.38 -7.43 -10.11
CA ASN A 61 -5.44 -7.92 -10.99
C ASN A 61 -6.73 -8.25 -10.21
N ASN A 62 -7.16 -7.33 -9.35
CA ASN A 62 -8.34 -7.43 -8.49
C ASN A 62 -8.30 -8.54 -7.43
N ASN A 63 -7.16 -9.23 -7.26
CA ASN A 63 -6.97 -10.22 -6.20
C ASN A 63 -6.13 -9.63 -5.07
N LYS A 64 -6.59 -9.76 -3.83
CA LYS A 64 -5.83 -9.38 -2.64
C LYS A 64 -4.65 -10.34 -2.47
N ILE A 65 -3.43 -9.81 -2.55
CA ILE A 65 -2.20 -10.62 -2.52
C ILE A 65 -1.56 -10.59 -1.12
N ASP A 66 -1.48 -9.42 -0.51
CA ASP A 66 -0.80 -9.25 0.77
C ASP A 66 -1.41 -8.11 1.58
N THR A 67 -1.35 -8.22 2.90
CA THR A 67 -1.64 -7.12 3.83
C THR A 67 -0.53 -7.06 4.87
N LYS A 68 0.07 -5.88 5.01
CA LYS A 68 1.14 -5.66 5.98
C LYS A 68 0.76 -4.54 6.94
N ARG A 69 1.26 -4.65 8.17
CA ARG A 69 1.07 -3.67 9.24
C ARG A 69 2.21 -2.64 9.20
N MET A 70 1.89 -1.37 9.40
CA MET A 70 2.84 -0.30 9.62
C MET A 70 2.43 0.52 10.85
N VAL A 71 3.41 1.22 11.44
CA VAL A 71 3.18 2.15 12.54
C VAL A 71 3.53 3.54 12.03
N MET A 72 2.57 4.44 12.10
CA MET A 72 2.80 5.85 11.85
C MET A 72 3.21 6.54 13.15
N LEU A 73 4.27 7.33 13.05
CA LEU A 73 4.78 8.18 14.11
C LEU A 73 4.85 9.59 13.53
N LYS A 74 4.22 10.54 14.23
CA LYS A 74 4.51 11.97 14.04
C LYS A 74 5.95 12.31 14.41
#